data_AF-A0A920RPY7-F1
#
_entry.id   AF-A0A920RPY7-F1
#
_cell.length_a   1.000
_cell.length_b   1.000
_cell.length_c   1.000
_cell.angle_alpha   90.00
_cell.angle_beta   90.00
_cell.angle_gamma   90.00
#
_symmetry.space_group_name_H-M   'P 1'
#
loop_
_entity.id
_entity.type
_entity.pdbx_description
1 polymer ?
#
loop_
_entity_poly.entity_id
_entity_poly.type
_entity_poly.pdbx_seq_one_letter_code
_entity_poly.pdbx_strand_id
1 'polypeptide(L)'
;MVREIPHWNLFEIVKVTLDSGVVGFGETMVYYTWGDETTSEASKAKVVGKHPAENMWDDELGAGLQIALFDAAAKAADCPIWQLLGQQVRDRCHISGGTSTSRPRTGSARRSWPGRAATRRSRPRAGRGGT
;
A
#
# COMPACT_ATOMS: atom_id res chain seq x y z
N MET A 1 2.23 30.12 11.81
CA MET A 1 2.78 28.77 12.02
C MET A 1 1.90 27.77 11.27
N VAL A 2 2.20 27.53 9.99
CA VAL A 2 1.51 26.50 9.18
C VAL A 2 1.90 25.13 9.74
N ARG A 3 0.90 24.34 10.16
CA ARG A 3 1.06 22.95 10.61
C ARG A 3 0.83 21.98 9.46
N GLU A 4 1.49 22.21 8.34
CA GLU A 4 1.57 21.25 7.24
C GLU A 4 2.99 20.76 7.23
N ILE A 5 3.20 19.44 7.19
CA ILE A 5 4.50 18.82 6.97
C ILE A 5 4.82 19.11 5.50
N PRO A 6 5.63 20.13 5.15
CA PRO A 6 5.65 20.66 3.77
C PRO A 6 6.24 19.70 2.72
N HIS A 7 6.74 18.53 3.15
CA HIS A 7 7.63 17.65 2.41
C HIS A 7 6.89 16.47 1.73
N TRP A 8 5.58 16.28 1.99
CA TRP A 8 4.78 15.20 1.36
C TRP A 8 4.28 15.52 -0.05
N ASN A 9 4.90 16.49 -0.73
CA ASN A 9 4.50 16.90 -2.08
C ASN A 9 5.55 16.54 -3.14
N LEU A 10 6.75 16.14 -2.74
CA LEU A 10 7.85 15.87 -3.66
C LEU A 10 8.14 14.37 -3.72
N PHE A 11 8.00 13.83 -4.92
CA PHE A 11 8.30 12.44 -5.24
C PHE A 11 9.36 12.40 -6.34
N GLU A 12 10.38 11.58 -6.13
CA GLU A 12 11.30 11.17 -7.19
C GLU A 12 10.81 9.83 -7.75
N ILE A 13 10.75 9.73 -9.08
CA ILE A 13 10.45 8.50 -9.80
C ILE A 13 11.76 7.98 -10.40
N VAL A 14 12.09 6.74 -10.05
CA VAL A 14 13.28 6.04 -10.53
C VAL A 14 12.86 5.04 -11.60
N LYS A 15 13.57 5.07 -12.74
CA LYS A 15 13.36 4.14 -13.85
C LYS A 15 14.63 3.33 -14.08
N VAL A 16 14.53 2.01 -14.03
CA VAL A 16 15.61 1.08 -14.33
C VAL A 16 15.28 0.33 -15.61
N THR A 17 16.21 0.32 -16.56
CA THR A 17 16.10 -0.45 -17.80
C THR A 17 17.11 -1.58 -17.75
N LEU A 18 16.64 -2.82 -17.89
CA LEU A 18 17.50 -3.99 -18.02
C LEU A 18 17.90 -4.20 -19.49
N ASP A 19 19.00 -4.92 -19.72
CA ASP A 19 19.47 -5.28 -21.07
C ASP A 19 18.46 -6.15 -21.84
N SER A 20 17.60 -6.87 -21.12
CA SER A 20 16.47 -7.62 -21.71
C SER A 20 15.37 -6.71 -22.29
N GLY A 21 15.47 -5.39 -22.10
CA GLY A 21 14.45 -4.41 -22.48
C GLY A 21 13.35 -4.21 -21.43
N VAL A 22 13.34 -5.00 -20.35
CA VAL A 22 12.39 -4.83 -19.24
C VAL A 22 12.67 -3.53 -18.49
N VAL A 23 11.60 -2.81 -18.16
CA VAL A 23 11.67 -1.53 -17.43
C VAL A 23 10.94 -1.63 -16.10
N GLY A 24 11.67 -1.37 -15.02
CA GLY A 24 11.15 -1.24 -13.66
C GLY A 24 11.00 0.22 -13.23
N PHE A 25 10.01 0.47 -12.38
CA PHE A 25 9.72 1.77 -11.80
C PHE A 25 9.67 1.67 -10.28
N GLY A 26 10.19 2.70 -9.62
CA GLY A 26 10.09 2.88 -8.19
C GLY A 26 9.90 4.34 -7.85
N GLU A 27 9.44 4.60 -6.64
CA GLU A 27 9.21 5.95 -6.16
C GLU A 27 9.82 6.15 -4.77
N THR A 28 10.26 7.37 -4.50
CA THR A 28 10.69 7.79 -3.17
C THR A 28 10.06 9.14 -2.85
N MET A 29 9.54 9.27 -1.63
CA MET A 29 9.09 10.54 -1.09
C MET A 29 10.29 11.23 -0.43
N VAL A 30 10.70 12.35 -1.03
CA VAL A 30 11.89 13.09 -0.60
C VAL A 30 11.69 13.59 0.83
N TYR A 31 12.71 13.42 1.68
CA TYR A 31 12.68 13.78 3.12
C TYR A 31 11.73 12.96 4.02
N TYR A 32 11.18 11.83 3.56
CA TYR A 32 10.21 11.06 4.34
C TYR A 32 10.48 9.55 4.44
N THR A 33 11.35 9.00 3.60
CA THR A 33 11.65 7.56 3.56
C THR A 33 13.06 7.24 4.06
N TRP A 34 13.45 5.97 4.01
CA TRP A 34 14.80 5.50 4.36
C TRP A 34 15.79 5.64 3.19
N GLY A 35 17.08 5.69 3.54
CA GLY A 35 18.16 5.97 2.60
C GLY A 35 18.39 7.46 2.40
N ASP A 36 19.15 7.80 1.37
CA ASP A 36 19.33 9.19 0.95
C ASP A 36 18.00 9.81 0.51
N GLU A 37 17.89 11.13 0.60
CA GLU A 37 16.68 11.88 0.23
C GLU A 37 16.25 11.63 -1.23
N THR A 38 17.23 11.40 -2.10
CA THR A 38 17.10 11.04 -3.52
C THR A 38 18.13 10.00 -3.91
N THR A 39 17.94 9.38 -5.07
CA THR A 39 18.83 8.34 -5.58
C THR A 39 20.21 8.92 -5.93
N SER A 40 21.21 8.66 -5.08
CA SER A 40 22.58 9.16 -5.26
C SER A 40 23.34 8.47 -6.40
N GLU A 41 24.34 9.15 -6.95
CA GLU A 41 25.20 8.60 -8.02
C GLU A 41 25.98 7.36 -7.56
N ALA A 42 26.35 7.30 -6.27
CA ALA A 42 27.00 6.12 -5.68
C ALA A 42 26.07 4.89 -5.74
N SER A 43 24.79 5.06 -5.38
CA SER A 43 23.79 3.99 -5.45
C SER A 43 23.54 3.54 -6.89
N LYS A 44 23.53 4.46 -7.86
CA LYS A 44 23.45 4.12 -9.30
C LYS A 44 24.68 3.31 -9.74
N ALA A 45 25.88 3.76 -9.39
CA ALA A 45 27.12 3.08 -9.74
C ALA A 45 27.22 1.67 -9.14
N LYS A 46 26.60 1.43 -7.98
CA LYS A 46 26.54 0.09 -7.36
C LYS A 46 25.75 -0.92 -8.19
N VAL A 47 24.74 -0.50 -8.95
CA VAL A 47 23.76 -1.40 -9.60
C VAL A 47 23.90 -1.49 -11.12
N VAL A 48 24.48 -0.47 -11.76
CA VAL A 48 24.67 -0.46 -13.22
C VAL A 48 25.61 -1.60 -13.62
N GLY A 49 25.20 -2.37 -14.64
CA GLY A 49 25.97 -3.49 -15.18
C GLY A 49 25.90 -4.77 -14.35
N LYS A 50 25.03 -4.83 -13.34
CA LYS A 50 24.80 -6.04 -12.50
C LYS A 50 23.40 -6.59 -12.70
N HIS A 51 23.22 -7.87 -12.37
CA HIS A 51 21.91 -8.48 -12.40
C HIS A 51 21.05 -7.92 -11.26
N PRO A 52 19.76 -7.57 -11.47
CA PRO A 52 18.93 -6.92 -10.45
C PRO A 52 18.81 -7.75 -9.16
N ALA A 53 18.80 -9.08 -9.27
CA ALA A 53 18.74 -9.98 -8.12
C ALA A 53 19.96 -9.88 -7.16
N GLU A 54 21.10 -9.36 -7.62
CA GLU A 54 22.28 -9.17 -6.76
C GLU A 54 22.11 -8.03 -5.76
N ASN A 55 21.30 -7.02 -6.11
CA ASN A 55 21.22 -5.76 -5.38
C ASN A 55 19.80 -5.39 -4.92
N MET A 56 18.75 -6.08 -5.37
CA MET A 56 17.37 -5.73 -4.98
C MET A 56 17.11 -5.80 -3.46
N TRP A 57 17.91 -6.55 -2.70
CA TRP A 57 17.82 -6.65 -1.24
C TRP A 57 18.81 -5.73 -0.49
N ASP A 58 19.51 -4.84 -1.19
CA ASP A 58 20.42 -3.87 -0.58
C ASP A 58 19.65 -2.59 -0.18
N ASP A 59 19.37 -2.46 1.12
CA ASP A 59 18.65 -1.31 1.68
C ASP A 59 19.46 0.00 1.61
N GLU A 60 20.78 -0.06 1.42
CA GLU A 60 21.62 1.14 1.27
C GLU A 60 21.34 1.90 -0.03
N LEU A 61 20.64 1.30 -1.00
CA LEU A 61 20.26 1.93 -2.26
C LEU A 61 19.17 3.00 -2.09
N GLY A 62 18.42 2.95 -0.99
CA GLY A 62 17.24 3.77 -0.74
C GLY A 62 15.98 3.23 -1.43
N ALA A 63 14.83 3.71 -0.97
CA ALA A 63 13.53 3.14 -1.33
C ALA A 63 13.24 3.15 -2.85
N GLY A 64 13.47 4.28 -3.52
CA GLY A 64 13.08 4.46 -4.92
C GLY A 64 13.81 3.50 -5.86
N LEU A 65 15.14 3.40 -5.73
CA LEU A 65 15.95 2.51 -6.56
C LEU A 65 15.67 1.04 -6.23
N GLN A 66 15.53 0.70 -4.95
CA GLN A 66 15.24 -0.67 -4.52
C GLN A 66 13.88 -1.15 -5.05
N ILE A 67 12.83 -0.33 -4.98
CA ILE A 67 11.51 -0.64 -5.55
C ILE A 67 11.63 -0.84 -7.07
N ALA A 68 12.38 0.01 -7.76
CA ALA A 68 12.57 -0.12 -9.21
C ALA A 68 13.27 -1.42 -9.61
N LEU A 69 14.25 -1.88 -8.83
CA LEU A 69 14.94 -3.16 -9.03
C LEU A 69 13.99 -4.35 -8.81
N PHE A 70 13.19 -4.32 -7.74
CA PHE A 70 12.20 -5.35 -7.49
C PHE A 70 11.14 -5.43 -8.59
N ASP A 71 10.64 -4.29 -9.06
CA ASP A 71 9.68 -4.23 -10.16
C ASP A 71 10.28 -4.79 -11.46
N ALA A 72 11.52 -4.40 -11.80
CA ALA A 72 12.23 -4.94 -12.95
C ALA A 72 12.45 -6.46 -12.84
N ALA A 73 12.86 -6.95 -11.67
CA ALA A 73 13.10 -8.38 -11.43
C ALA A 73 11.81 -9.21 -11.52
N ALA A 74 10.71 -8.72 -10.93
CA ALA A 74 9.41 -9.38 -10.97
C ALA A 74 8.88 -9.49 -12.41
N LYS A 75 8.99 -8.38 -13.17
CA LYS A 75 8.64 -8.35 -14.61
C LYS A 75 9.50 -9.28 -15.44
N ALA A 76 10.81 -9.32 -15.20
CA ALA A 76 11.72 -10.22 -15.90
C ALA A 76 11.42 -11.70 -15.62
N ALA A 77 10.91 -12.01 -14.43
CA ALA A 77 10.46 -13.35 -14.03
C ALA A 77 8.99 -13.66 -14.40
N ASP A 78 8.30 -12.74 -15.08
CA ASP A 78 6.87 -12.85 -15.42
C ASP A 78 5.98 -13.23 -14.23
N CYS A 79 6.26 -12.63 -13.07
CA CYS A 79 5.55 -12.92 -11.83
C CYS A 79 5.20 -11.64 -11.07
N PRO A 80 4.12 -11.64 -10.27
CA PRO A 80 3.85 -10.54 -9.38
C PRO A 80 4.89 -10.51 -8.24
N ILE A 81 5.34 -9.31 -7.87
CA ILE A 81 6.41 -9.08 -6.87
C ILE A 81 6.23 -9.87 -5.56
N TRP A 82 5.00 -10.05 -5.08
CA TRP A 82 4.74 -10.78 -3.83
C TRP A 82 5.23 -12.24 -3.86
N GLN A 83 5.34 -12.86 -5.04
CA GLN A 83 5.91 -14.21 -5.19
C GLN A 83 7.42 -14.23 -4.93
N LEU A 84 8.12 -13.12 -5.22
CA LEU A 84 9.54 -12.97 -4.90
C LEU A 84 9.79 -12.72 -3.41
N LEU A 85 8.79 -12.13 -2.72
CA LEU A 85 8.88 -11.81 -1.29
C LEU A 85 8.56 -13.00 -0.37
N GLY A 86 7.98 -14.08 -0.91
CA GLY A 86 7.75 -15.33 -0.19
C GLY A 86 6.34 -15.89 -0.35
N GLN A 87 5.89 -16.64 0.68
CA GLN A 87 4.60 -17.31 0.65
C GLN A 87 3.44 -16.33 0.83
N GLN A 88 2.40 -16.46 0.00
CA GLN A 88 1.20 -15.66 0.12
C GLN A 88 0.42 -16.04 1.39
N VAL A 89 0.17 -15.04 2.26
CA VAL A 89 -0.55 -15.24 3.52
C VAL A 89 -2.00 -14.77 3.50
N ARG A 90 -2.41 -14.04 2.44
CA ARG A 90 -3.77 -13.51 2.25
C ARG A 90 -4.07 -13.24 0.78
N ASP A 91 -5.34 -13.33 0.38
CA ASP A 91 -5.82 -13.00 -0.96
C ASP A 91 -6.14 -11.50 -1.13
N ARG A 92 -6.49 -10.81 -0.03
CA ARG A 92 -6.85 -9.38 -0.01
C ARG A 92 -6.31 -8.66 1.22
N CYS A 93 -6.10 -7.34 1.11
CA CYS A 93 -5.71 -6.47 2.22
C CYS A 93 -6.89 -5.58 2.64
N HIS A 94 -7.08 -5.38 3.95
CA HIS A 94 -8.07 -4.44 4.47
C HIS A 94 -7.54 -3.00 4.38
N ILE A 95 -8.34 -2.08 3.85
CA ILE A 95 -7.98 -0.68 3.67
C ILE A 95 -8.92 0.17 4.53
N SER A 96 -8.37 1.09 5.33
CA SER A 96 -9.14 2.10 6.08
C SER A 96 -9.10 3.45 5.37
N GLY A 97 -10.26 4.08 5.16
CA GLY A 97 -10.34 5.44 4.63
C GLY A 97 -10.33 6.47 5.75
N GLY A 98 -9.23 7.20 5.92
CA GLY A 98 -9.17 8.33 6.83
C GLY A 98 -9.93 9.53 6.25
N THR A 99 -11.02 9.94 6.90
CA THR A 99 -11.70 11.20 6.59
C THR A 99 -11.43 12.17 7.74
N SER A 100 -10.53 13.13 7.50
CA SER A 100 -10.29 14.24 8.42
C SER A 100 -11.54 15.11 8.45
N THR A 101 -12.45 14.82 9.38
CA THR A 101 -13.68 15.58 9.55
C THR A 101 -13.30 16.96 10.09
N SER A 102 -13.50 18.02 9.30
CA SER A 102 -13.52 19.37 9.87
C SER A 102 -14.63 19.43 10.94
N ARG A 103 -14.41 20.21 12.02
CA ARG A 103 -15.29 20.33 13.20
C ARG A 103 -16.71 19.80 12.98
N PRO A 104 -17.23 18.85 13.79
CA PRO A 104 -18.63 18.47 13.68
C PRO A 104 -19.46 19.75 13.69
N ARG A 105 -20.25 19.97 12.63
CA ARG A 105 -21.06 21.18 12.51
C ARG A 105 -22.03 21.19 13.69
N THR A 106 -21.70 21.94 14.74
CA THR A 106 -22.59 22.18 15.87
C THR A 106 -23.74 23.03 15.35
N GLY A 107 -24.84 22.38 14.97
CA GLY A 107 -25.99 23.07 14.36
C GLY A 107 -27.02 22.11 13.77
N SER A 108 -27.98 21.74 14.63
CA SER A 108 -29.28 21.11 14.36
C SER A 108 -29.32 19.84 13.51
N ALA A 109 -29.15 18.69 14.17
CA ALA A 109 -29.94 17.51 13.86
C ALA A 109 -30.08 16.68 15.14
N ARG A 110 -31.24 16.77 15.79
CA ARG A 110 -31.69 15.71 16.70
C ARG A 110 -31.75 14.44 15.85
N ARG A 111 -30.72 13.59 15.93
CA ARG A 111 -30.82 12.20 15.48
C ARG A 111 -31.63 11.47 16.54
N SER A 112 -32.93 11.35 16.32
CA SER A 112 -33.68 10.28 16.93
C SER A 112 -33.08 8.97 16.42
N TRP A 113 -32.59 8.17 17.36
CA TRP A 113 -32.25 6.78 17.09
C TRP A 113 -33.57 6.06 16.80
N PRO A 114 -33.79 5.45 15.62
CA PRO A 114 -34.96 4.62 15.44
C PRO A 114 -34.77 3.41 16.37
N GLY A 115 -35.59 3.34 17.41
CA GLY A 115 -35.58 2.26 18.37
C GLY A 115 -35.63 0.92 17.64
N ARG A 116 -34.81 -0.03 18.11
CA ARG A 116 -35.09 -1.45 17.94
C ARG A 116 -36.43 -1.73 18.62
N ALA A 117 -37.53 -1.57 17.88
CA ALA A 117 -38.76 -2.27 18.21
C ALA A 117 -38.49 -3.74 17.92
N ALA A 118 -38.19 -4.49 18.98
CA ALA A 118 -38.17 -5.94 18.95
C ALA A 118 -39.55 -6.44 18.51
N THR A 119 -39.71 -6.73 17.21
CA THR A 119 -40.86 -7.47 16.71
C THR A 119 -40.66 -8.93 17.07
N ARG A 120 -41.16 -9.29 18.25
CA ARG A 120 -41.38 -10.66 18.69
C ARG A 120 -42.31 -11.34 17.68
N ARG A 121 -41.76 -12.01 16.67
CA ARG A 121 -42.53 -12.92 15.81
C ARG A 121 -43.04 -14.07 16.68
N SER A 122 -44.33 -14.08 16.96
CA SER A 122 -45.02 -15.25 17.49
C SER A 122 -44.97 -16.37 16.44
N ARG A 123 -44.21 -17.43 16.74
CA ARG A 123 -44.30 -18.69 16.00
C ARG A 123 -45.67 -19.33 16.28
N PRO A 124 -46.44 -19.74 15.28
CA PRO A 124 -47.59 -20.61 15.50
C PRO A 124 -47.10 -21.98 16.00
N ARG A 125 -47.71 -22.50 17.07
CA ARG A 125 -47.51 -23.88 17.54
C ARG A 125 -48.01 -24.83 16.45
N ALA A 126 -47.11 -25.57 15.82
CA ALA A 126 -47.47 -26.74 15.02
C ALA A 126 -48.02 -27.82 15.97
N GLY A 127 -49.22 -28.30 15.65
CA GLY A 127 -49.94 -29.33 16.39
C GLY A 127 -49.19 -30.66 16.40
N ARG A 128 -49.32 -31.38 17.51
CA ARG A 128 -48.91 -32.78 17.64
C ARG A 128 -49.97 -33.67 17.00
N GLY A 129 -49.57 -34.46 16.02
CA GLY A 129 -50.17 -35.73 15.63
C GLY A 129 -49.02 -36.58 15.10
N GLY A 130 -48.77 -37.82 15.51
CA GLY A 130 -49.64 -38.79 16.15
C GLY A 130 -49.75 -40.00 15.22
N THR A 131 -48.68 -40.78 15.17
CA THR A 131 -48.63 -42.23 14.87
C THR A 131 -47.35 -42.75 15.51
#